data_AF-A0A544TT36-F1
#
_entry.id   AF-A0A544TT36-F1
#
_cell.length_a   1.000
_cell.length_b   1.000
_cell.length_c   1.000
_cell.angle_alpha   90.00
_cell.angle_beta   90.00
_cell.angle_gamma   90.00
#
_symmetry.space_group_name_H-M   'P 1'
#
loop_
_entity.id
_entity.type
_entity.pdbx_description
1 polymer ?
#
loop_
_entity_poly.entity_id
_entity_poly.type
_entity_poly.pdbx_seq_one_letter_code
_entity_poly.pdbx_strand_id
1 'polypeptide(L)'
;MRVAYSVLREIHRKEFIPSASDYGLKTREFENFIFFLENRGYLERVLRVNDDFSIKIARLTKKGVELLETNKHLEETYPERFNIKAWIQIEKLFILMEQEKNNTRKYLNTN
;
A
#
# COMPACT_ATOMS: atom_id res chain seq x y z
N MET A 1 6.21 0.45 1.16
CA MET A 1 5.74 -0.74 0.44
C MET A 1 4.53 -1.42 1.10
N ARG A 2 4.31 -1.26 2.42
CA ARG A 2 3.23 -1.94 3.16
C ARG A 2 1.83 -1.67 2.60
N VAL A 3 1.55 -0.44 2.17
CA VAL A 3 0.25 -0.07 1.59
C VAL A 3 -0.05 -0.86 0.31
N ALA A 4 0.89 -0.88 -0.63
CA ALA A 4 0.72 -1.60 -1.91
C ALA A 4 0.55 -3.10 -1.67
N TYR A 5 1.41 -3.67 -0.83
CA TYR A 5 1.33 -5.08 -0.46
C TYR A 5 -0.03 -5.43 0.15
N SER A 6 -0.47 -4.68 1.17
CA SER A 6 -1.74 -4.92 1.85
C SER A 6 -2.93 -4.82 0.89
N VAL A 7 -3.04 -3.76 0.10
CA VAL A 7 -4.14 -3.60 -0.87
C VAL A 7 -4.19 -4.79 -1.84
N LEU A 8 -3.04 -5.17 -2.40
CA LEU A 8 -2.97 -6.29 -3.34
C LEU A 8 -3.29 -7.63 -2.65
N ARG A 9 -2.81 -7.85 -1.43
CA ARG A 9 -3.10 -9.05 -0.63
C ARG A 9 -4.61 -9.19 -0.41
N GLU A 10 -5.29 -8.13 0.01
CA GLU A 10 -6.73 -8.19 0.29
C GLU A 10 -7.56 -8.44 -0.97
N ILE A 11 -7.21 -7.79 -2.08
CA ILE A 11 -7.85 -8.06 -3.37
C ILE A 11 -7.61 -9.51 -3.82
N HIS A 12 -6.41 -10.03 -3.58
CA HIS A 12 -6.04 -11.39 -3.97
C HIS A 12 -6.78 -12.46 -3.14
N ARG A 13 -6.77 -12.31 -1.81
CA ARG A 13 -7.36 -13.29 -0.87
C ARG A 13 -8.86 -13.16 -0.72
N LYS A 14 -9.43 -11.99 -1.05
CA LYS A 14 -10.86 -11.68 -0.92
C LYS A 14 -11.40 -11.86 0.49
N GLU A 15 -10.55 -11.68 1.51
CA GLU A 15 -10.93 -11.73 2.93
C GLU A 15 -11.84 -10.53 3.28
N PHE A 16 -11.55 -9.35 2.74
CA PHE A 16 -12.45 -8.20 2.76
C PHE A 16 -12.17 -7.25 1.59
N ILE A 17 -13.04 -6.26 1.39
CA ILE A 17 -12.84 -5.22 0.37
C ILE A 17 -12.14 -4.03 1.03
N PRO A 18 -10.87 -3.73 0.67
CA PRO A 18 -10.14 -2.63 1.29
C PRO A 18 -10.77 -1.28 0.98
N SER A 19 -10.81 -0.40 1.99
CA SER A 19 -11.36 0.95 1.90
C SER A 19 -10.31 1.97 2.34
N ALA A 20 -10.47 3.24 1.93
CA ALA A 20 -9.53 4.31 2.30
C ALA A 20 -9.28 4.40 3.82
N SER A 21 -10.32 4.16 4.62
CA SER A 21 -10.25 4.23 6.09
C SER A 21 -9.31 3.19 6.71
N ASP A 22 -9.22 1.99 6.12
CA ASP A 22 -8.34 0.91 6.59
C ASP A 22 -6.85 1.31 6.52
N TYR A 23 -6.53 2.25 5.63
CA TYR A 23 -5.16 2.76 5.39
C TYR A 23 -4.93 4.15 5.99
N GLY A 24 -5.95 4.75 6.63
CA GLY A 24 -5.89 6.12 7.13
C GLY A 24 -5.75 7.17 6.01
N LEU A 25 -6.31 6.89 4.84
CA LEU A 25 -6.29 7.76 3.66
C LEU A 25 -7.65 8.42 3.46
N LYS A 26 -7.66 9.57 2.78
CA LYS A 26 -8.89 10.14 2.21
C LYS A 26 -9.33 9.29 1.02
N THR A 27 -10.64 9.27 0.74
CA THR A 27 -11.21 8.52 -0.39
C THR A 27 -10.49 8.78 -1.70
N ARG A 28 -10.29 10.05 -2.07
CA ARG A 28 -9.58 10.46 -3.29
C ARG A 28 -8.11 10.02 -3.33
N GLU A 29 -7.43 9.99 -2.18
CA GLU A 29 -6.05 9.51 -2.09
C GLU A 29 -5.98 8.00 -2.37
N PHE A 30 -6.94 7.25 -1.81
CA PHE A 30 -7.05 5.82 -2.04
C PHE A 30 -7.41 5.51 -3.50
N GLU A 31 -8.37 6.21 -4.09
CA GLU A 31 -8.74 6.05 -5.51
C GLU A 31 -7.55 6.31 -6.45
N ASN A 32 -6.81 7.40 -6.21
CA ASN A 32 -5.58 7.72 -6.95
C ASN A 32 -4.52 6.63 -6.77
N PHE A 33 -4.41 6.07 -5.56
CA PHE A 33 -3.49 4.98 -5.30
C PHE A 33 -3.86 3.69 -6.06
N ILE A 34 -5.15 3.34 -6.10
CA ILE A 34 -5.63 2.20 -6.89
C ILE A 34 -5.41 2.45 -8.39
N PHE A 35 -5.68 3.66 -8.88
CA PHE A 35 -5.39 4.04 -10.25
C PHE A 35 -3.89 3.91 -10.58
N PHE A 36 -3.02 4.30 -9.65
CA PHE A 36 -1.58 4.11 -9.79
C PHE A 36 -1.20 2.62 -9.90
N LEU A 37 -1.76 1.75 -9.06
CA LEU A 37 -1.48 0.30 -9.12
C LEU A 37 -1.97 -0.33 -10.43
N GLU A 38 -3.14 0.08 -10.91
CA GLU A 38 -3.72 -0.32 -12.19
C GLU A 38 -2.82 0.11 -13.36
N ASN A 39 -2.44 1.40 -13.43
CA ASN A 39 -1.55 1.92 -14.48
C ASN A 39 -0.15 1.29 -14.47
N ARG A 40 0.34 0.87 -13.30
CA ARG A 40 1.60 0.13 -13.18
C ARG A 40 1.46 -1.35 -13.57
N GLY A 41 0.25 -1.79 -13.86
CA GLY A 41 -0.07 -3.15 -14.31
C GLY A 41 -0.08 -4.16 -13.18
N TYR A 42 -0.31 -3.77 -11.91
CA TYR A 42 -0.44 -4.70 -10.79
C TYR A 42 -1.88 -5.17 -10.57
N LEU A 43 -2.85 -4.34 -10.95
CA LEU A 43 -4.29 -4.59 -10.86
C LEU A 43 -4.95 -4.46 -12.23
N GLU A 44 -6.04 -5.19 -12.40
CA GLU A 44 -6.95 -5.07 -13.54
C GLU A 44 -8.41 -5.13 -13.08
N ARG A 45 -9.32 -4.73 -13.98
CA ARG A 45 -10.78 -4.82 -13.79
C ARG A 45 -11.29 -3.97 -12.62
N VAL A 46 -10.70 -2.81 -12.38
CA VAL A 46 -11.27 -1.82 -11.46
C VAL A 46 -12.46 -1.15 -12.15
N LEU A 47 -13.63 -1.15 -11.51
CA LEU A 47 -14.83 -0.55 -12.08
C LEU A 47 -14.84 0.96 -11.78
N ARG A 48 -15.04 1.77 -12.81
CA ARG A 48 -15.19 3.23 -12.74
C ARG A 48 -16.35 3.65 -13.61
N VAL A 49 -17.36 4.30 -13.03
CA VAL A 49 -18.52 4.82 -13.75
C VAL A 49 -18.88 6.17 -13.16
N ASN A 50 -18.78 7.24 -13.94
CA ASN A 50 -18.93 8.62 -13.44
C ASN A 50 -18.02 8.86 -12.22
N ASP A 51 -18.62 9.25 -11.09
CA ASP A 51 -17.94 9.47 -9.82
C ASP A 51 -17.85 8.19 -8.95
N ASP A 52 -18.42 7.07 -9.41
CA ASP A 52 -18.39 5.80 -8.68
C ASP A 52 -17.12 4.99 -9.00
N PHE A 53 -16.58 4.39 -7.94
CA PHE A 53 -15.37 3.59 -7.95
C PHE A 53 -15.58 2.28 -7.18
N SER A 54 -15.20 1.14 -7.76
CA SER A 54 -15.29 -0.16 -7.10
C SER A 54 -14.17 -1.12 -7.46
N ILE A 55 -13.56 -1.71 -6.43
CA ILE A 55 -12.53 -2.74 -6.55
C ILE A 55 -13.07 -4.16 -6.29
N LYS A 56 -14.38 -4.32 -6.13
CA LYS A 56 -15.00 -5.62 -5.78
C LYS A 56 -14.69 -6.73 -6.78
N ILE A 57 -14.58 -6.38 -8.06
CA ILE A 57 -14.28 -7.31 -9.16
C ILE A 57 -12.82 -7.24 -9.62
N ALA A 58 -12.01 -6.37 -8.99
CA ALA A 58 -10.61 -6.19 -9.35
C ALA A 58 -9.82 -7.48 -9.12
N ARG A 59 -8.79 -7.70 -9.93
CA ARG A 59 -7.91 -8.87 -9.84
C ARG A 59 -6.46 -8.45 -9.98
N LEU A 60 -5.58 -9.25 -9.41
CA LEU A 60 -4.15 -9.08 -9.62
C LEU A 60 -3.78 -9.60 -11.00
N THR A 61 -2.90 -8.87 -11.68
CA THR A 61 -2.18 -9.39 -12.84
C THR A 61 -1.06 -10.33 -12.37
N LYS A 62 -0.37 -10.99 -13.30
CA LYS A 62 0.85 -11.76 -12.98
C LYS A 62 1.89 -10.92 -12.22
N LYS A 63 2.08 -9.67 -12.65
CA LYS A 63 3.00 -8.71 -12.02
C LYS A 63 2.55 -8.35 -10.60
N GLY A 64 1.24 -8.23 -10.37
CA GLY A 64 0.67 -8.04 -9.03
C GLY A 64 1.01 -9.20 -8.09
N VAL A 65 0.89 -10.44 -8.57
CA VAL A 65 1.24 -11.64 -7.80
C VAL A 65 2.74 -11.71 -7.51
N GLU A 66 3.60 -11.41 -8.48
CA GLU A 66 5.06 -11.36 -8.28
C GLU A 66 5.48 -10.34 -7.21
N LEU A 67 4.79 -9.21 -7.11
CA LEU A 67 5.02 -8.23 -6.04
C LEU A 67 4.68 -8.83 -4.67
N LEU A 68 3.58 -9.58 -4.55
CA LEU A 68 3.22 -10.26 -3.31
C LEU A 68 4.30 -11.27 -2.90
N GLU A 69 4.77 -12.10 -3.83
CA GLU A 69 5.80 -13.10 -3.54
C GLU A 69 7.14 -12.46 -3.14
N THR A 70 7.55 -11.39 -3.84
CA THR A 70 8.78 -10.65 -3.52
C THR A 70 8.73 -10.02 -2.13
N ASN A 71 7.53 -9.66 -1.66
CA ASN A 71 7.31 -9.02 -0.37
C ASN A 71 6.65 -9.97 0.65
N LYS A 72 6.76 -11.29 0.45
CA LYS A 72 6.10 -12.30 1.30
C LYS A 72 6.51 -12.23 2.77
N HIS A 73 7.72 -11.73 3.06
CA HIS A 73 8.19 -11.44 4.43
C HIS A 73 7.26 -10.48 5.20
N LEU A 74 6.45 -9.66 4.51
CA LEU A 74 5.47 -8.80 5.16
C LEU A 74 4.29 -9.59 5.74
N GLU A 75 4.02 -10.81 5.27
CA GLU A 75 2.95 -11.67 5.79
C GLU A 75 3.20 -12.06 7.26
N GLU A 76 4.47 -12.23 7.66
CA GLU A 76 4.87 -12.63 9.01
C GLU A 76 4.43 -11.64 10.09
N THR A 77 4.29 -10.36 9.70
CA THR A 77 3.87 -9.28 10.60
C THR A 77 2.55 -8.66 10.15
N TYR A 78 1.81 -9.33 9.28
CA TYR A 78 0.59 -8.79 8.71
C TYR A 78 -0.49 -8.68 9.80
N PRO A 79 -1.02 -7.47 10.04
CA PRO A 79 -1.92 -7.25 11.15
C PRO A 79 -3.35 -7.66 10.80
N GLU A 80 -4.19 -7.80 11.82
CA GLU A 80 -5.64 -7.80 11.63
C GLU A 80 -6.12 -6.46 11.05
N ARG A 81 -7.27 -6.48 10.37
CA ARG A 81 -7.80 -5.35 9.59
C ARG A 81 -7.75 -4.00 10.33
N PHE A 82 -8.23 -3.97 11.58
CA PHE A 82 -8.29 -2.73 12.37
C PHE A 82 -6.90 -2.16 12.73
N ASN A 83 -5.85 -2.96 12.60
CA ASN A 83 -4.47 -2.58 12.88
C ASN A 83 -3.64 -2.27 11.62
N ILE A 84 -4.21 -2.45 10.41
CA ILE A 84 -3.51 -2.16 9.14
C ILE A 84 -2.96 -0.73 9.09
N LYS A 85 -3.80 0.25 9.49
CA LYS A 85 -3.40 1.66 9.54
C LYS A 85 -2.16 1.89 10.40
N ALA A 86 -2.13 1.32 11.60
CA ALA A 86 -0.99 1.47 12.52
C ALA A 86 0.27 0.81 11.95
N TRP A 87 0.13 -0.40 11.39
CA TRP A 87 1.23 -1.13 10.77
C TRP A 87 1.87 -0.37 9.60
N ILE A 88 1.07 0.30 8.78
CA ILE A 88 1.57 1.16 7.69
C ILE A 88 2.30 2.39 8.24
N GLN A 89 1.79 3.01 9.31
CA GLN A 89 2.39 4.22 9.87
C GLN A 89 3.79 3.96 10.44
N ILE A 90 4.05 2.77 10.97
CA ILE A 90 5.39 2.36 11.42
C ILE A 90 6.42 2.53 10.30
N GLU A 91 6.09 2.13 9.07
CA GLU A 91 6.99 2.29 7.92
C GLU A 91 7.31 3.77 7.64
N LYS A 92 6.32 4.66 7.71
CA LYS A 92 6.54 6.10 7.52
C LYS A 92 7.46 6.68 8.59
N LEU A 93 7.29 6.26 9.84
CA LEU A 93 8.13 6.71 10.96
C LEU A 93 9.59 6.30 10.79
N PHE A 94 9.84 5.05 10.39
CA PHE A 94 11.20 4.58 10.12
C PHE A 94 11.90 5.39 9.02
N ILE A 95 11.21 5.67 7.90
CA ILE A 95 11.76 6.46 6.79
C ILE A 95 12.14 7.88 7.25
N LEU A 96 11.26 8.54 8.03
CA LEU A 96 11.53 9.87 8.55
C LEU A 96 12.75 9.87 9.48
N MET A 97 12.84 8.90 10.40
CA MET A 97 13.98 8.76 11.31
C MET A 97 15.29 8.49 10.57
N GLU A 98 15.28 7.71 9.49
CA GLU A 98 16.47 7.48 8.66
C GLU A 98 16.90 8.75 7.90
N GLN A 99 15.96 9.51 7.37
CA GLN A 99 16.24 10.79 6.71
C GLN A 99 16.86 11.80 7.67
N GLU A 100 16.35 11.91 8.89
CA GLU A 100 16.92 12.76 9.94
C GLU A 100 18.35 12.35 10.29
N LYS A 101 18.61 11.05 10.54
CA LYS A 101 19.96 10.54 10.82
C LYS A 101 20.96 10.85 9.69
N ASN A 102 20.54 10.68 8.45
CA ASN A 102 21.38 10.94 7.27
C ASN A 102 21.68 12.44 7.12
N ASN A 103 20.71 13.31 7.39
CA ASN A 103 20.92 14.74 7.42
C ASN A 103 21.89 15.15 8.53
N THR A 104 21.73 14.65 9.77
CA THR A 104 22.64 14.97 10.88
C THR A 104 24.09 14.55 10.59
N ARG A 105 24.30 13.37 9.99
CA ARG A 105 25.65 12.90 9.58
C ARG A 105 26.29 13.79 8.52
N LYS A 106 25.50 14.35 7.59
CA LYS A 106 25.99 15.24 6.55
C LYS A 106 26.57 16.53 7.12
N TYR A 107 25.97 17.09 8.17
CA TYR A 107 26.46 18.31 8.83
C TYR A 107 27.70 18.08 9.70
N LEU A 108 27.91 16.86 10.20
CA LEU A 108 29.09 16.51 11.02
C LEU A 108 30.35 16.23 10.17
N ASN A 109 30.19 15.90 8.89
CA ASN A 109 31.30 15.58 7.98
C ASN A 109 31.72 16.76 7.06
N THR A 110 31.19 17.96 7.29
CA THR A 110 31.49 19.19 6.51
C THR A 110 32.29 20.23 7.28
N ASN A 111 32.78 19.91 8.49
CA ASN A 111 33.74 20.68 9.27
C ASN A 111 35.05 19.91 9.38
#